data_AF-A0A7S1XER5-F1
#
_entry.id   AF-A0A7S1XER5-F1
#
_cell.length_a   1.000
_cell.length_b   1.000
_cell.length_c   1.000
_cell.angle_alpha   90.00
_cell.angle_beta   90.00
_cell.angle_gamma   90.00
#
_symmetry.space_group_name_H-M   'P 1'
#
loop_
_entity.id
_entity.type
_entity.pdbx_description
1 polymer ?
#
loop_
_entity_poly.entity_id
_entity_poly.type
_entity_poly.pdbx_seq_one_letter_code
_entity_poly.pdbx_strand_id
1 'polypeptide(L)'
;PRKNPWAKGRKRNTLTPRETSNTLQFFGDKMAKPVTRFWDRIFMILEAAVFAVAGLLQRKRSPWLIGNHAPVAYEVDGECELISGALPEELHGAYMRNGYNAALRPQLDYHPFEADGMIHCVRLR
;
A
#
# COMPACT_ATOMS: atom_id res chain seq x y z
N PRO A 1 55.63 51.38 -18.39
CA PRO A 1 55.78 52.48 -17.41
C PRO A 1 54.51 52.65 -16.56
N ARG A 2 54.48 52.68 -15.23
CA ARG A 2 55.49 52.65 -14.17
C ARG A 2 54.73 52.16 -12.92
N LYS A 3 55.34 51.29 -12.11
CA LYS A 3 54.92 51.09 -10.72
C LYS A 3 55.00 52.44 -10.01
N ASN A 4 53.99 52.83 -9.24
CA ASN A 4 54.18 53.88 -8.24
C ASN A 4 54.54 53.22 -6.89
N PRO A 5 55.76 53.47 -6.40
CA PRO A 5 56.24 52.95 -5.14
C PRO A 5 55.90 53.96 -4.02
N TRP A 6 55.60 53.45 -2.81
CA TRP A 6 55.50 54.21 -1.54
C TRP A 6 54.21 55.02 -1.25
N ALA A 7 53.19 54.30 -0.76
CA ALA A 7 52.35 54.78 0.33
C ALA A 7 51.78 53.56 1.08
N LYS A 8 51.83 53.38 2.39
CA LYS A 8 52.36 54.12 3.54
C LYS A 8 52.26 53.13 4.71
N GLY A 9 53.13 53.26 5.71
CA GLY A 9 52.75 52.95 7.10
C GLY A 9 53.04 51.53 7.62
N ARG A 10 54.15 51.42 8.33
CA ARG A 10 54.49 50.35 9.28
C ARG A 10 53.32 50.05 10.23
N LYS A 11 53.00 48.77 10.44
CA LYS A 11 52.55 48.27 11.75
C LYS A 11 53.39 47.09 12.17
N ARG A 12 53.81 47.16 13.43
CA ARG A 12 54.85 46.37 14.10
C ARG A 12 54.48 44.89 14.19
N ASN A 13 55.50 44.05 14.08
CA ASN A 13 55.48 42.68 14.59
C ASN A 13 55.28 42.71 16.11
N THR A 14 54.22 42.08 16.58
CA THR A 14 54.18 41.43 17.90
C THR A 14 53.78 39.99 17.66
N LEU A 15 54.77 39.10 17.62
CA LEU A 15 54.57 37.67 17.65
C LEU A 15 54.36 37.25 19.11
N THR A 16 53.18 36.73 19.46
CA THR A 16 52.91 35.61 20.38
C THR A 16 51.38 35.35 20.38
N PRO A 17 50.92 34.14 20.76
CA PRO A 17 51.25 32.88 20.13
C PRO A 17 49.99 32.20 19.57
N ARG A 18 50.15 31.68 18.35
CA ARG A 18 49.84 30.27 18.05
C ARG A 18 48.35 29.86 18.02
N GLU A 19 47.87 29.78 16.77
CA GLU A 19 47.16 28.63 16.22
C GLU A 19 45.68 28.40 16.62
N THR A 20 44.87 28.36 15.55
CA THR A 20 43.69 27.52 15.34
C THR A 20 42.33 28.00 15.88
N SER A 21 41.75 28.92 15.14
CA SER A 21 40.30 29.11 15.02
C SER A 21 39.58 27.95 14.30
N ASN A 22 39.95 26.68 14.56
CA ASN A 22 39.40 25.50 13.87
C ASN A 22 38.77 24.46 14.81
N THR A 23 38.43 24.80 16.05
CA THR A 23 37.82 23.85 17.00
C THR A 23 36.29 23.74 16.93
N LEU A 24 35.60 24.59 16.17
CA LEU A 24 34.14 24.52 16.03
C LEU A 24 33.63 23.88 14.73
N GLN A 25 34.52 23.47 13.81
CA GLN A 25 34.15 22.67 12.62
C GLN A 25 34.39 21.17 12.78
N PHE A 26 35.11 20.73 13.82
CA PHE A 26 35.35 19.30 14.08
C PHE A 26 34.23 18.59 14.86
N PHE A 27 33.24 19.32 15.35
CA PHE A 27 32.12 18.77 16.12
C PHE A 27 30.85 18.49 15.27
N GLY A 28 30.92 18.67 13.94
CA GLY A 28 29.79 18.44 13.04
C GLY A 28 29.69 17.04 12.44
N ASP A 29 30.81 16.31 12.31
CA ASP A 29 30.84 15.06 11.52
C ASP A 29 30.91 13.77 12.36
N LYS A 30 30.73 13.86 13.68
CA LYS A 30 30.83 12.69 14.58
C LYS A 30 29.51 12.26 15.20
N MET A 31 28.44 12.15 14.39
CA MET A 31 27.24 11.39 14.79
C MET A 31 26.72 10.42 13.73
N ALA A 32 27.55 9.98 12.79
CA ALA A 32 27.34 8.66 12.16
C ALA A 32 27.91 7.58 13.09
N LYS A 33 27.13 7.17 14.10
CA LYS A 33 27.52 6.14 15.07
C LYS A 33 27.78 4.80 14.35
N PRO A 34 28.85 4.05 14.66
CA PRO A 34 29.07 2.71 14.10
C PRO A 34 28.10 1.64 14.66
N VAL A 35 27.18 2.05 15.55
CA VAL A 35 26.17 1.20 16.20
C VAL A 35 24.87 1.08 15.38
N THR A 36 24.67 1.91 14.36
CA THR A 36 23.45 1.79 13.54
C THR A 36 23.43 0.44 12.81
N ARG A 37 24.56 -0.07 12.32
CA ARG A 37 24.61 -1.33 11.57
C ARG A 37 24.11 -2.58 12.30
N PHE A 38 24.28 -2.68 13.63
CA PHE A 38 23.82 -3.86 14.38
C PHE A 38 22.30 -3.81 14.59
N TRP A 39 21.79 -2.68 15.05
CA TRP A 39 20.35 -2.47 15.24
C TRP A 39 19.60 -2.44 13.91
N ASP A 40 20.20 -1.89 12.85
CA ASP A 40 19.67 -1.93 11.49
C ASP A 40 19.50 -3.39 11.02
N ARG A 41 20.48 -4.26 11.29
CA ARG A 41 20.39 -5.69 10.95
C ARG A 41 19.34 -6.42 11.77
N ILE A 42 19.24 -6.12 13.06
CA ILE A 42 18.19 -6.67 13.93
C ILE A 42 16.82 -6.26 13.39
N PHE A 43 16.64 -4.98 13.06
CA PHE A 43 15.40 -4.44 12.50
C PHE A 43 15.09 -5.05 11.13
N MET A 44 16.08 -5.19 10.23
CA MET A 44 15.93 -5.85 8.94
C MET A 44 15.51 -7.32 9.07
N ILE A 45 16.11 -8.06 10.01
CA ILE A 45 15.75 -9.47 10.25
C ILE A 45 14.33 -9.55 10.81
N LEU A 46 13.96 -8.65 11.73
CA LEU A 46 12.62 -8.59 12.31
C LEU A 46 11.57 -8.29 11.23
N GLU A 47 11.79 -7.27 10.40
CA GLU A 47 10.89 -6.95 9.28
C GLU A 47 10.82 -8.10 8.27
N ALA A 48 11.95 -8.67 7.88
CA ALA A 48 11.98 -9.82 6.96
C ALA A 48 11.21 -11.02 7.55
N ALA A 49 11.34 -11.28 8.85
CA ALA A 49 10.59 -12.33 9.53
C ALA A 49 9.09 -12.01 9.58
N VAL A 50 8.71 -10.75 9.84
CA VAL A 50 7.31 -10.31 9.79
C VAL A 50 6.73 -10.48 8.40
N PHE A 51 7.44 -10.08 7.34
CA PHE A 51 7.01 -10.27 5.96
C PHE A 51 6.96 -11.76 5.55
N ALA A 52 7.90 -12.58 6.00
CA ALA A 52 7.89 -14.02 5.75
C ALA A 52 6.70 -14.71 6.42
N VAL A 53 6.43 -14.41 7.70
CA VAL A 53 5.28 -14.95 8.43
C VAL A 53 3.97 -14.43 7.84
N ALA A 54 3.89 -13.15 7.48
CA ALA A 54 2.73 -12.57 6.79
C ALA A 54 2.48 -13.26 5.43
N GLY A 55 3.55 -13.59 4.69
CA GLY A 55 3.48 -14.36 3.46
C GLY A 55 2.94 -15.78 3.66
N LEU A 56 3.33 -16.45 4.74
CA LEU A 56 2.79 -17.78 5.10
C LEU A 56 1.30 -17.73 5.48
N LEU A 57 0.83 -16.60 6.01
CA LEU A 57 -0.57 -16.37 6.34
C LEU A 57 -1.41 -15.94 5.13
N GLN A 58 -0.83 -15.75 3.95
CA GLN A 58 -1.58 -15.45 2.74
C GLN A 58 -2.36 -16.69 2.28
N ARG A 59 -3.62 -16.79 2.74
CA ARG A 59 -4.60 -17.67 2.11
C ARG A 59 -4.79 -17.25 0.66
N LYS A 60 -4.44 -18.13 -0.27
CA LYS A 60 -4.79 -17.99 -1.68
C LYS A 60 -6.31 -17.82 -1.77
N ARG A 61 -6.77 -16.71 -2.34
CA ARG A 61 -8.20 -16.53 -2.62
C ARG A 61 -8.56 -17.49 -3.77
N SER A 62 -9.60 -18.30 -3.57
CA SER A 62 -10.13 -19.14 -4.65
C SER A 62 -10.53 -18.23 -5.83
N PRO A 63 -10.20 -18.58 -7.09
CA PRO A 63 -10.66 -17.84 -8.27
C PRO A 63 -12.19 -17.67 -8.32
N TRP A 64 -12.91 -18.56 -7.65
CA TRP A 64 -14.36 -18.62 -7.57
C TRP A 64 -14.99 -17.71 -6.51
N LEU A 65 -14.20 -16.86 -5.84
CA LEU A 65 -14.65 -15.93 -4.79
C LEU A 65 -14.16 -14.51 -5.03
N ILE A 66 -13.77 -14.19 -6.27
CA ILE A 66 -13.23 -12.89 -6.67
C ILE A 66 -13.96 -12.36 -7.91
N GLY A 67 -14.01 -11.02 -8.05
CA GLY A 67 -14.65 -10.37 -9.20
C GLY A 67 -16.13 -10.74 -9.32
N ASN A 68 -16.57 -11.11 -10.53
CA ASN A 68 -17.96 -11.51 -10.82
C ASN A 68 -18.38 -12.80 -10.11
N HIS A 69 -17.45 -13.57 -9.56
CA HIS A 69 -17.71 -14.78 -8.78
C HIS A 69 -17.72 -14.51 -7.28
N ALA A 70 -17.54 -13.25 -6.86
CA ALA A 70 -17.63 -12.89 -5.45
C ALA A 70 -19.06 -13.14 -4.93
N PRO A 71 -19.21 -13.66 -3.70
CA PRO A 71 -20.51 -13.93 -3.13
C PRO A 71 -21.29 -12.63 -2.87
N VAL A 72 -22.59 -12.68 -3.16
CA VAL A 72 -23.57 -11.67 -2.77
C VAL A 72 -24.00 -11.97 -1.33
N ALA A 73 -23.79 -11.01 -0.43
CA ALA A 73 -24.00 -11.21 1.00
C ALA A 73 -25.46 -11.06 1.45
N TYR A 74 -26.29 -10.39 0.66
CA TYR A 74 -27.64 -9.99 1.06
C TYR A 74 -28.66 -10.41 0.02
N GLU A 75 -29.79 -10.90 0.51
CA GLU A 75 -31.01 -11.06 -0.25
C GLU A 75 -31.75 -9.73 -0.26
N VAL A 76 -32.16 -9.27 -1.43
CA VAL A 76 -32.83 -7.98 -1.60
C VAL A 76 -34.00 -8.12 -2.56
N ASP A 77 -35.08 -7.42 -2.22
CA ASP A 77 -36.22 -7.21 -3.09
C ASP A 77 -36.27 -5.73 -3.50
N GLY A 78 -36.68 -5.47 -4.74
CA GLY A 78 -36.77 -4.11 -5.26
C GLY A 78 -37.47 -4.05 -6.60
N GLU A 79 -37.87 -2.84 -6.98
CA GLU A 79 -38.35 -2.57 -8.34
C GLU A 79 -37.17 -2.30 -9.27
N CYS A 80 -37.28 -2.76 -10.51
CA CYS A 80 -36.30 -2.48 -11.56
C CYS A 80 -36.93 -1.59 -12.62
N GLU A 81 -36.26 -0.50 -12.96
CA GLU A 81 -36.67 0.39 -14.04
C GLU A 81 -36.02 -0.05 -15.36
N LEU A 82 -36.80 -0.03 -16.43
CA LEU A 82 -36.28 -0.28 -17.77
C LEU A 82 -35.51 0.95 -18.27
N ILE A 83 -34.19 0.80 -18.45
CA ILE A 83 -33.31 1.92 -18.82
C ILE A 83 -33.44 2.27 -20.33
N SER A 84 -33.76 1.30 -21.18
CA SER A 84 -33.89 1.52 -22.63
C SER A 84 -34.79 0.49 -23.31
N GLY A 85 -35.41 0.90 -24.43
CA GLY A 85 -36.33 0.06 -25.20
C GLY A 85 -37.73 -0.04 -24.59
N ALA A 86 -38.47 -1.09 -24.97
CA ALA A 86 -39.77 -1.43 -24.42
C ALA A 86 -39.87 -2.95 -24.24
N LEU A 87 -40.50 -3.39 -23.14
CA LEU A 87 -40.84 -4.79 -22.93
C LEU A 87 -42.14 -5.12 -23.69
N PRO A 88 -42.22 -6.28 -24.40
CA PRO A 88 -43.46 -6.71 -25.03
C PRO A 88 -44.57 -6.92 -24.00
N GLU A 89 -45.80 -6.49 -24.29
CA GLU A 89 -46.94 -6.60 -23.37
C GLU A 89 -47.32 -8.07 -23.07
N GLU A 90 -46.98 -8.98 -23.99
CA GLU A 90 -47.24 -10.41 -23.84
C GLU A 90 -46.25 -11.09 -22.89
N LEU A 91 -45.13 -10.44 -22.56
CA LEU A 91 -44.09 -10.99 -21.69
C LEU A 91 -44.47 -10.80 -20.21
N HIS A 92 -45.45 -11.59 -19.77
CA HIS A 92 -45.94 -11.58 -18.39
C HIS A 92 -45.52 -12.87 -17.67
N GLY A 93 -44.62 -12.75 -16.69
CA GLY A 93 -44.06 -13.92 -16.01
C GLY A 93 -42.94 -13.59 -15.04
N ALA A 94 -42.12 -14.59 -14.72
CA ALA A 94 -40.94 -14.41 -13.88
C ALA A 94 -39.74 -15.12 -14.51
N TYR A 95 -38.64 -14.39 -14.64
CA TYR A 95 -37.34 -14.96 -14.98
C TYR A 95 -36.62 -15.31 -13.69
N MET A 96 -36.30 -16.60 -13.51
CA MET A 96 -35.58 -17.10 -12.35
C MET A 96 -34.30 -17.80 -12.79
N ARG A 97 -33.19 -17.51 -12.10
CA ARG A 97 -31.89 -18.14 -12.35
C ARG A 97 -31.25 -18.55 -11.03
N ASN A 98 -30.83 -19.81 -10.94
CA ASN A 98 -29.99 -20.28 -9.85
C ASN A 98 -28.50 -19.96 -10.11
N GLY A 99 -27.78 -19.59 -9.06
CA GLY A 99 -26.33 -19.43 -9.08
C GLY A 99 -25.72 -19.94 -7.77
N TYR A 100 -24.46 -20.32 -7.83
CA TYR A 100 -23.70 -20.59 -6.61
C TYR A 100 -23.44 -19.29 -5.87
N ASN A 101 -23.58 -19.32 -4.56
CA ASN A 101 -23.32 -18.19 -3.70
C ASN A 101 -22.93 -18.70 -2.32
N ALA A 102 -21.63 -18.68 -1.98
CA ALA A 102 -21.18 -19.08 -0.66
C ALA A 102 -21.78 -18.16 0.42
N ALA A 103 -22.71 -18.66 1.24
CA ALA A 103 -23.28 -17.88 2.34
C ALA A 103 -22.24 -17.62 3.43
N LEU A 104 -21.31 -18.58 3.63
CA LEU A 104 -20.21 -18.47 4.57
C LEU A 104 -18.86 -18.52 3.85
N ARG A 105 -17.85 -17.82 4.40
CA ARG A 105 -16.50 -17.85 3.84
C ARG A 105 -15.94 -19.28 3.94
N PRO A 106 -15.59 -19.93 2.82
CA PRO A 106 -15.03 -21.26 2.84
C PRO A 106 -13.62 -21.25 3.43
N GLN A 107 -13.28 -22.32 4.15
CA GLN A 107 -12.00 -22.46 4.85
C GLN A 107 -10.90 -23.07 3.96
N LEU A 108 -11.26 -23.81 2.90
CA LEU A 108 -10.36 -24.56 2.03
C LEU A 108 -10.52 -24.15 0.56
N ASP A 109 -9.87 -24.89 -0.34
CA ASP A 109 -10.11 -24.80 -1.78
C ASP A 109 -11.61 -24.98 -2.05
N TYR A 110 -12.21 -23.97 -2.65
CA TYR A 110 -13.65 -23.86 -2.82
C TYR A 110 -14.02 -24.14 -4.27
N HIS A 111 -14.91 -25.11 -4.49
CA HIS A 111 -15.46 -25.43 -5.79
C HIS A 111 -16.91 -24.90 -5.89
N PRO A 112 -17.30 -24.25 -7.01
CA PRO A 112 -18.63 -23.62 -7.12
C PRO A 112 -19.82 -24.55 -6.90
N PHE A 113 -19.67 -25.85 -7.20
CA PHE A 113 -20.74 -26.82 -7.03
C PHE A 113 -20.97 -27.27 -5.58
N GLU A 114 -20.08 -26.91 -4.66
CA GLU A 114 -20.22 -27.18 -3.21
C GLU A 114 -20.89 -26.02 -2.47
N ALA A 115 -21.16 -24.92 -3.17
CA ALA A 115 -21.73 -23.71 -2.60
C ALA A 115 -23.23 -23.83 -2.36
N ASP A 116 -23.74 -22.96 -1.49
CA ASP A 116 -25.17 -22.72 -1.38
C ASP A 116 -25.71 -22.11 -2.69
N GLY A 117 -26.96 -22.42 -3.00
CA GLY A 117 -27.67 -21.83 -4.13
C GLY A 117 -28.33 -20.51 -3.72
N MET A 118 -28.27 -19.51 -4.59
CA MET A 118 -29.07 -18.29 -4.47
C MET A 118 -29.86 -18.08 -5.75
N ILE A 119 -31.16 -17.82 -5.58
CA ILE A 119 -32.07 -17.56 -6.70
C ILE A 119 -32.13 -16.06 -6.95
N HIS A 120 -31.93 -15.68 -8.20
CA HIS A 120 -32.23 -14.34 -8.69
C HIS A 120 -33.54 -14.39 -9.47
N CYS A 121 -34.48 -13.52 -9.12
CA CYS A 121 -35.79 -13.44 -9.76
C CYS A 121 -36.04 -12.03 -10.30
N VAL A 122 -36.55 -11.95 -11.52
CA VAL A 122 -37.10 -10.71 -12.09
C VAL A 122 -38.52 -11.01 -12.55
N ARG A 123 -39.50 -10.36 -11.94
CA ARG A 123 -40.90 -10.45 -12.35
C ARG A 123 -41.20 -9.40 -13.41
N LEU A 124 -41.73 -9.86 -14.53
CA LEU A 124 -42.14 -9.04 -15.67
C LEU A 124 -43.68 -8.96 -15.65
N ARG A 125 -44.19 -7.75 -15.59
CA ARG A 125 -45.62 -7.43 -15.51
C ARG A 125 -45.92 -6.14 -16.25
#